data_AF-A0A166BJY9-F1
#
_entry.id   AF-A0A166BJY9-F1
#
_cell.length_a   1.000
_cell.length_b   1.000
_cell.length_c   1.000
_cell.angle_alpha   90.00
_cell.angle_beta   90.00
_cell.angle_gamma   90.00
#
_symmetry.space_group_name_H-M   'P 1'
#
loop_
_entity.id
_entity.type
_entity.pdbx_description
1 polymer ?
#
loop_
_entity_poly.entity_id
_entity_poly.type
_entity_poly.pdbx_seq_one_letter_code
_entity_poly.pdbx_strand_id
1 'polypeptide(L)'
;MPSPETPSPLFPRQFPPPVLADVPMEYIVHKLHQLAPRYWDKPDTADCTIIIPIPHPIGHPRRAPDMPLFDASDTHMHDGPGLAHRATDPLPTTVPRVSFKLHVDYLSAQSPLLRGLFAGADALDLISAKAPSESDPGCPNVSRKSALPFDVPENRLPRLLPSNPAHPTLFLPVPDPTSFHLLAHWMYFGHTRYIADCLDRGIIQLPGISRNVAYLGLSDEAVGKFLRRWERDWRNRHFPPSSPYTNESSDSEDSAWSSDDDMDVDDEESRRGRTTTTRKLSR
;
A
#
# COMPACT_ATOMS: atom_id res chain seq x y z
N MET A 1 40.09 21.70 -17.15
CA MET A 1 39.56 20.32 -17.22
C MET A 1 39.14 19.94 -15.80
N PRO A 2 37.85 20.03 -15.44
CA PRO A 2 37.38 19.51 -14.16
C PRO A 2 37.44 17.99 -14.21
N SER A 3 38.01 17.37 -13.18
CA SER A 3 38.10 15.92 -13.05
C SER A 3 36.69 15.30 -12.94
N PRO A 4 36.47 14.08 -13.47
CA PRO A 4 35.23 13.36 -13.23
C PRO A 4 35.14 13.03 -11.73
N GLU A 5 34.21 13.67 -11.03
CA GLU A 5 33.88 13.31 -9.64
C GLU A 5 33.38 11.87 -9.62
N THR A 6 34.19 10.97 -9.09
CA THR A 6 33.81 9.59 -8.81
C THR A 6 32.61 9.63 -7.86
N PRO A 7 31.46 9.00 -8.20
CA PRO A 7 30.32 8.95 -7.30
C PRO A 7 30.76 8.22 -6.02
N SER A 8 30.74 8.95 -4.91
CA SER A 8 31.04 8.36 -3.60
C SER A 8 30.01 7.27 -3.32
N PRO A 9 30.42 6.07 -2.88
CA PRO A 9 29.49 4.99 -2.61
C PRO A 9 28.50 5.43 -1.54
N LEU A 10 27.21 5.23 -1.81
CA LEU A 10 26.17 5.36 -0.80
C LEU A 10 26.50 4.43 0.35
N PHE A 11 26.53 4.94 1.58
CA PHE A 11 26.67 4.09 2.75
C PHE A 11 25.33 3.39 2.98
N PRO A 12 25.23 2.07 2.78
CA PRO A 12 23.98 1.36 3.00
C PRO A 12 23.55 1.55 4.46
N ARG A 13 22.39 2.17 4.66
CA ARG A 13 21.81 2.37 6.00
C ARG A 13 20.96 1.17 6.35
N GLN A 14 21.57 0.23 7.06
CA GLN A 14 20.86 -0.90 7.63
C GLN A 14 19.88 -0.42 8.69
N PHE A 15 18.66 -0.96 8.65
CA PHE A 15 17.64 -0.73 9.66
C PHE A 15 17.14 -2.08 10.22
N PRO A 16 17.08 -2.25 11.56
CA PRO A 16 17.49 -1.27 12.56
C PRO A 16 19.03 -1.10 12.57
N PRO A 17 19.55 0.05 13.02
CA PRO A 17 20.99 0.22 13.22
C PRO A 17 21.55 -0.91 14.11
N PRO A 18 22.81 -1.35 13.94
CA PRO A 18 23.37 -2.49 14.68
C PRO A 18 23.29 -2.34 16.21
N VAL A 19 23.34 -1.12 16.71
CA VAL A 19 23.18 -0.79 18.14
C VAL A 19 21.78 -1.09 18.70
N LEU A 20 20.79 -1.30 17.83
CA LEU A 20 19.42 -1.67 18.16
C LEU A 20 19.07 -3.09 17.69
N ALA A 21 20.05 -3.93 17.30
CA ALA A 21 19.79 -5.25 16.73
C ALA A 21 18.98 -6.18 17.65
N ASP A 22 19.20 -6.08 18.97
CA ASP A 22 18.51 -6.88 19.99
C ASP A 22 17.24 -6.22 20.53
N VAL A 23 16.85 -5.07 19.99
CA VAL A 23 15.66 -4.33 20.42
C VAL A 23 14.46 -4.76 19.57
N PRO A 24 13.33 -5.16 20.20
CA PRO A 24 12.13 -5.54 19.46
C PRO A 24 11.67 -4.43 18.50
N MET A 25 11.32 -4.82 17.27
CA MET A 25 10.93 -3.89 16.21
C MET A 25 9.74 -3.01 16.64
N GLU A 26 8.79 -3.59 17.36
CA GLU A 26 7.60 -2.92 17.87
C GLU A 26 7.97 -1.81 18.85
N TYR A 27 9.01 -2.03 19.66
CA TYR A 27 9.52 -1.02 20.59
C TYR A 27 10.18 0.14 19.85
N ILE A 28 10.98 -0.15 18.81
CA ILE A 28 11.61 0.87 17.97
C ILE A 28 10.54 1.73 17.29
N VAL A 29 9.56 1.09 16.64
CA VAL A 29 8.41 1.75 16.01
C VAL A 29 7.66 2.62 17.00
N HIS A 30 7.35 2.09 18.18
CA HIS A 30 6.66 2.84 19.23
C HIS A 30 7.46 4.08 19.67
N LYS A 31 8.78 3.97 19.81
CA LYS A 31 9.65 5.11 20.13
C LYS A 31 9.73 6.13 19.01
N LEU A 32 9.78 5.69 17.75
CA LEU A 32 9.69 6.59 16.60
C LEU A 32 8.37 7.37 16.62
N HIS A 33 7.23 6.72 16.84
CA HIS A 33 5.95 7.42 16.93
C HIS A 33 5.89 8.46 18.06
N GLN A 34 6.53 8.19 19.22
CA GLN A 34 6.65 9.18 20.30
C GLN A 34 7.47 10.41 19.90
N LEU A 35 8.45 10.24 19.02
CA LEU A 35 9.32 11.30 18.55
C LEU A 35 8.74 12.07 17.35
N ALA A 36 7.79 11.51 16.61
CA ALA A 36 7.23 12.09 15.40
C ALA A 36 6.83 13.57 15.49
N PRO A 37 6.16 14.06 16.55
CA PRO A 37 5.83 15.48 16.68
C PRO A 37 7.04 16.42 16.65
N ARG A 38 8.24 15.92 16.97
CA ARG A 38 9.48 16.71 16.95
C ARG A 38 10.09 16.84 15.56
N TYR A 39 9.72 15.97 14.61
CA TYR A 39 10.39 15.80 13.32
C TYR A 39 9.48 15.99 12.10
N TRP A 40 8.17 15.75 12.20
CA TRP A 40 7.25 15.73 11.05
C TRP A 40 7.25 17.04 10.23
N ASP A 41 7.08 18.18 10.89
CA ASP A 41 7.04 19.50 10.22
C ASP A 41 8.42 20.19 10.15
N LYS A 42 9.51 19.42 10.24
CA LYS A 42 10.88 19.93 10.21
C LYS A 42 11.65 19.36 9.02
N PRO A 43 11.45 19.91 7.81
CA PRO A 43 12.17 19.43 6.62
C PRO A 43 13.69 19.62 6.71
N ASP A 44 14.17 20.51 7.59
CA ASP A 44 15.60 20.75 7.82
C ASP A 44 16.29 19.60 8.58
N THR A 45 15.51 18.78 9.30
CA THR A 45 16.06 17.59 9.98
C THR A 45 15.95 16.33 9.15
N ALA A 46 15.24 16.39 8.01
CA ALA A 46 15.09 15.26 7.11
C ALA A 46 16.43 14.78 6.58
N ASP A 47 16.59 13.47 6.49
CA ASP A 47 17.82 12.81 6.02
C ASP A 47 17.60 11.99 4.73
N CYS A 48 16.43 12.13 4.09
CA CYS A 48 16.20 11.66 2.74
C CYS A 48 15.16 12.50 1.99
N THR A 49 15.17 12.37 0.66
CA THR A 49 14.17 12.96 -0.22
C THR A 49 13.50 11.87 -1.05
N ILE A 50 12.16 11.81 -1.05
CA ILE A 50 11.37 10.92 -1.90
C ILE A 50 10.77 11.74 -3.05
N ILE A 51 11.02 11.33 -4.29
CA ILE A 51 10.46 11.95 -5.50
C ILE A 51 9.44 11.00 -6.12
N ILE A 52 8.20 11.44 -6.21
CA ILE A 52 7.09 10.67 -6.79
C ILE A 52 6.64 11.32 -8.09
N PRO A 53 6.67 10.60 -9.23
CA PRO A 53 6.09 11.08 -10.48
C PRO A 53 4.55 11.10 -10.41
N ILE A 54 3.95 12.11 -11.01
CA ILE A 54 2.51 12.26 -11.17
C ILE A 54 2.20 12.02 -12.65
N PRO A 55 1.80 10.80 -13.04
CA PRO A 55 1.71 10.40 -14.44
C PRO A 55 0.63 11.15 -15.23
N HIS A 56 -0.34 11.77 -14.55
CA HIS A 56 -1.32 12.67 -15.17
C HIS A 56 -1.68 13.74 -14.14
N PRO A 57 -1.75 15.04 -14.48
CA PRO A 57 -2.44 16.01 -13.64
C PRO A 57 -3.93 15.65 -13.65
N ILE A 58 -4.30 14.68 -12.83
CA ILE A 58 -5.70 14.36 -12.54
C ILE A 58 -6.27 15.66 -12.00
N GLY A 59 -7.31 16.16 -12.66
CA GLY A 59 -7.95 17.44 -12.34
C GLY A 59 -8.06 17.64 -10.83
N HIS A 60 -7.70 18.84 -10.38
CA HIS A 60 -7.64 19.31 -8.99
C HIS A 60 -8.09 18.29 -7.94
N PRO A 61 -7.18 17.49 -7.34
CA PRO A 61 -7.54 16.73 -6.16
C PRO A 61 -8.08 17.71 -5.11
N ARG A 62 -9.25 17.42 -4.55
CA ARG A 62 -9.83 18.24 -3.47
C ARG A 62 -8.79 18.33 -2.35
N ARG A 63 -8.31 19.54 -2.11
CA ARG A 63 -7.20 19.83 -1.19
C ARG A 63 -7.53 19.36 0.22
N ALA A 64 -6.65 18.54 0.81
CA ALA A 64 -6.67 18.29 2.24
C ALA A 64 -6.24 19.57 2.99
N PRO A 65 -6.84 19.93 4.14
CA PRO A 65 -6.66 21.24 4.79
C PRO A 65 -5.21 21.62 5.09
N ASP A 66 -4.31 20.66 5.32
CA ASP A 66 -3.00 20.89 5.93
C ASP A 66 -1.80 20.46 5.07
N MET A 67 -1.94 20.37 3.75
CA MET A 67 -0.85 19.91 2.87
C MET A 67 0.12 21.04 2.45
N PRO A 68 1.46 20.81 2.46
CA PRO A 68 2.43 21.72 1.87
C PRO A 68 2.12 21.97 0.39
N LEU A 69 2.38 23.19 -0.06
CA LEU A 69 2.13 23.64 -1.44
C LEU A 69 2.79 22.68 -2.44
N PHE A 70 2.00 22.22 -3.41
CA PHE A 70 2.50 21.61 -4.62
C PHE A 70 3.34 22.66 -5.36
N ASP A 71 4.64 22.70 -5.08
CA ASP A 71 5.57 23.46 -5.90
C ASP A 71 5.79 22.64 -7.17
N ALA A 72 4.93 22.88 -8.17
CA ALA A 72 5.26 22.57 -9.54
C ALA A 72 6.38 23.54 -9.93
N SER A 73 7.61 23.24 -9.52
CA SER A 73 8.76 24.04 -9.89
C SER A 73 8.99 23.88 -11.39
N ASP A 74 8.31 24.73 -12.15
CA ASP A 74 8.72 25.14 -13.48
C ASP A 74 10.10 25.77 -13.30
N THR A 75 11.13 25.07 -13.73
CA THR A 75 12.51 25.57 -13.73
C THR A 75 12.63 26.60 -14.86
N HIS A 76 11.99 27.75 -14.70
CA HIS A 76 12.14 28.91 -15.57
C HIS A 76 13.06 29.92 -14.89
N MET A 77 14.34 29.57 -14.80
CA MET A 77 15.41 30.53 -14.54
C MET A 77 15.91 31.06 -15.88
N HIS A 78 15.63 32.34 -16.11
CA HIS A 78 16.18 33.28 -17.11
C HIS A 78 17.02 32.74 -18.28
N ASP A 79 16.56 33.01 -19.50
CA ASP A 79 17.46 33.46 -20.56
C ASP A 79 16.76 34.46 -21.51
N GLY A 80 17.51 35.50 -21.87
CA GLY A 80 17.05 36.70 -22.58
C GLY A 80 16.71 36.47 -24.06
N PRO A 81 16.16 37.51 -24.75
CA PRO A 81 15.68 37.37 -26.11
C PRO A 81 16.84 37.51 -27.10
N GLY A 82 17.13 36.48 -27.89
CA GLY A 82 18.17 36.59 -28.91
C GLY A 82 18.32 35.39 -29.84
N LEU A 83 17.63 35.48 -30.99
CA LEU A 83 18.02 34.93 -32.30
C LEU A 83 18.13 33.40 -32.47
N ALA A 84 17.09 32.89 -33.16
CA ALA A 84 16.98 31.65 -33.92
C ALA A 84 18.28 30.97 -34.37
N HIS A 85 18.46 29.70 -33.98
CA HIS A 85 19.04 28.66 -34.84
C HIS A 85 18.49 27.27 -34.45
N ARG A 86 18.20 26.46 -35.48
CA ARG A 86 17.62 25.11 -35.47
C ARG A 86 18.10 24.19 -34.33
N ALA A 87 17.16 23.67 -33.55
CA ALA A 87 17.19 22.32 -33.01
C ALA A 87 15.75 21.86 -32.77
N THR A 88 15.29 20.83 -33.50
CA THR A 88 14.15 20.02 -33.07
C THR A 88 14.64 19.11 -31.96
N ASP A 89 14.79 19.67 -30.76
CA ASP A 89 14.83 18.87 -29.54
C ASP A 89 13.39 18.53 -29.17
N PRO A 90 13.01 17.25 -29.00
CA PRO A 90 11.74 16.95 -28.38
C PRO A 90 11.84 17.49 -26.95
N LEU A 91 11.10 18.57 -26.68
CA LEU A 91 10.92 19.15 -25.35
C LEU A 91 10.76 17.97 -24.37
N PRO A 92 11.68 17.75 -23.41
CA PRO A 92 11.55 16.63 -22.51
C PRO A 92 10.26 16.85 -21.73
N THR A 93 9.25 16.02 -21.99
CA THR A 93 7.96 16.05 -21.31
C THR A 93 8.22 15.82 -19.83
N THR A 94 8.43 16.88 -19.07
CA THR A 94 8.72 16.83 -17.65
C THR A 94 7.46 16.37 -16.95
N VAL A 95 7.38 15.07 -16.70
CA VAL A 95 6.31 14.48 -15.90
C VAL A 95 6.29 15.23 -14.56
N PRO A 96 5.15 15.83 -14.16
CA PRO A 96 5.06 16.54 -12.89
C PRO A 96 5.48 15.63 -11.73
N ARG A 97 6.13 16.20 -10.72
CA ARG A 97 6.68 15.44 -9.58
C ARG A 97 6.33 16.11 -8.28
N VAL A 98 6.20 15.32 -7.22
CA VAL A 98 6.16 15.80 -5.84
C VAL A 98 7.36 15.25 -5.09
N SER A 99 7.95 16.12 -4.27
CA SER A 99 9.10 15.78 -3.42
C SER A 99 8.74 15.84 -1.95
N PHE A 100 9.11 14.82 -1.19
CA PHE A 100 8.94 14.76 0.25
C PHE A 100 10.30 14.68 0.92
N LYS A 101 10.60 15.63 1.82
CA LYS A 101 11.76 15.56 2.72
C LYS A 101 11.33 14.79 3.97
N LEU A 102 11.89 13.60 4.17
CA LEU A 102 11.46 12.66 5.22
C LEU A 102 12.66 12.06 5.95
N HIS A 103 12.37 11.23 6.94
CA HIS A 103 13.36 10.59 7.79
C HIS A 103 13.42 9.08 7.50
N VAL A 104 14.60 8.57 7.14
CA VAL A 104 14.86 7.18 6.71
C VAL A 104 14.35 6.17 7.74
N ASP A 105 14.55 6.44 9.04
CA ASP A 105 14.18 5.52 10.12
C ASP A 105 12.67 5.24 10.16
N TYR A 106 11.84 6.27 9.98
CA TYR A 106 10.38 6.10 9.96
C TYR A 106 9.91 5.28 8.76
N LEU A 107 10.50 5.54 7.60
CA LEU A 107 10.20 4.83 6.37
C LEU A 107 10.64 3.36 6.44
N SER A 108 11.87 3.13 6.88
CA SER A 108 12.50 1.80 6.94
C SER A 108 11.90 0.92 8.04
N ALA A 109 11.43 1.51 9.14
CA ALA A 109 10.73 0.77 10.19
C ALA A 109 9.46 0.10 9.68
N GLN A 110 8.74 0.76 8.77
CA GLN A 110 7.39 0.35 8.35
C GLN A 110 7.33 -0.31 6.97
N SER A 111 8.30 -0.02 6.09
CA SER A 111 8.33 -0.54 4.72
C SER A 111 9.58 -1.38 4.48
N PRO A 112 9.43 -2.71 4.29
CA PRO A 112 10.52 -3.59 3.88
C PRO A 112 11.13 -3.19 2.54
N LEU A 113 10.32 -2.68 1.60
CA LEU A 113 10.80 -2.17 0.32
C LEU A 113 11.75 -0.98 0.53
N LEU A 114 11.32 0.04 1.27
CA LEU A 114 12.15 1.23 1.51
C LEU A 114 13.39 0.87 2.33
N ARG A 115 13.24 -0.01 3.33
CA ARG A 115 14.38 -0.56 4.09
C ARG A 115 15.43 -1.19 3.20
N GLY A 116 15.02 -2.07 2.28
CA GLY A 116 15.93 -2.72 1.35
C GLY A 116 16.62 -1.72 0.42
N LEU A 117 15.85 -0.76 -0.12
CA LEU A 117 16.39 0.28 -1.00
C LEU A 117 17.44 1.14 -0.27
N PHE A 118 17.15 1.62 0.94
CA PHE A 118 18.14 2.40 1.72
C PHE A 118 19.34 1.58 2.20
N ALA A 119 19.19 0.26 2.33
CA ALA A 119 20.28 -0.67 2.57
C ALA A 119 21.08 -1.03 1.30
N GLY A 120 20.74 -0.46 0.14
CA GLY A 120 21.46 -0.64 -1.11
C GLY A 120 21.08 -1.88 -1.92
N ALA A 121 19.98 -2.56 -1.58
CA ALA A 121 19.48 -3.68 -2.39
C ALA A 121 18.85 -3.19 -3.69
N ASP A 122 18.96 -4.00 -4.75
CA ASP A 122 18.33 -3.70 -6.03
C ASP A 122 16.80 -3.86 -5.94
N ALA A 123 16.08 -2.97 -6.61
CA ALA A 123 14.62 -2.94 -6.60
C ALA A 123 14.01 -4.23 -7.16
N LEU A 124 14.61 -4.79 -8.21
CA LEU A 124 14.11 -6.01 -8.85
C LEU A 124 14.18 -7.23 -7.93
N ASP A 125 15.24 -7.34 -7.14
CA ASP A 125 15.42 -8.41 -6.16
C ASP A 125 14.39 -8.31 -5.03
N LEU A 126 14.20 -7.10 -4.48
CA LEU A 126 13.23 -6.85 -3.40
C LEU A 126 11.78 -7.13 -3.82
N ILE A 127 11.47 -6.80 -5.07
CA ILE A 127 10.15 -7.00 -5.67
C ILE A 127 9.90 -8.50 -5.92
N SER A 128 10.93 -9.25 -6.32
CA SER A 128 10.82 -10.68 -6.64
C SER A 128 10.85 -11.58 -5.40
N ALA A 129 11.50 -11.16 -4.32
CA ALA A 129 11.67 -11.94 -3.09
C ALA A 129 10.38 -12.16 -2.27
N LYS A 130 9.26 -11.49 -2.60
CA LYS A 130 8.01 -11.54 -1.81
C LYS A 130 7.12 -12.78 -2.08
N ALA A 131 7.64 -13.85 -2.67
CA ALA A 131 6.92 -15.13 -2.78
C ALA A 131 7.46 -16.15 -1.76
N PRO A 132 6.81 -16.35 -0.60
CA PRO A 132 7.10 -17.51 0.23
C PRO A 132 6.44 -18.74 -0.44
N SER A 133 7.22 -19.53 -1.16
CA SER A 133 6.86 -20.93 -1.42
C SER A 133 7.38 -21.77 -0.26
N GLU A 134 6.48 -22.18 0.64
CA GLU A 134 6.68 -23.41 1.41
C GLU A 134 6.89 -24.53 0.38
N SER A 135 8.12 -24.97 0.22
CA SER A 135 8.47 -26.06 -0.68
C SER A 135 8.05 -27.38 -0.05
N ASP A 136 6.85 -27.81 -0.42
CA ASP A 136 6.44 -29.20 -0.51
C ASP A 136 7.28 -29.87 -1.64
N PRO A 137 8.01 -30.97 -1.40
CA PRO A 137 8.92 -31.55 -2.38
C PRO A 137 8.15 -32.47 -3.34
N GLY A 138 7.47 -31.88 -4.34
CA GLY A 138 6.84 -32.71 -5.36
C GLY A 138 5.91 -32.01 -6.34
N CYS A 139 6.40 -31.10 -7.17
CA CYS A 139 5.79 -30.83 -8.49
C CYS A 139 6.75 -30.10 -9.44
N PRO A 140 6.73 -30.41 -10.76
CA PRO A 140 7.62 -29.81 -11.72
C PRO A 140 7.15 -28.42 -12.17
N ASN A 141 8.04 -27.44 -11.99
CA ASN A 141 8.28 -26.25 -12.81
C ASN A 141 7.08 -25.69 -13.61
N VAL A 142 6.22 -24.91 -12.95
CA VAL A 142 5.36 -23.93 -13.62
C VAL A 142 5.90 -22.54 -13.29
N SER A 143 6.20 -21.77 -14.34
CA SER A 143 6.80 -20.44 -14.34
C SER A 143 6.46 -19.59 -13.12
N ARG A 144 7.50 -19.30 -12.32
CA ARG A 144 7.46 -18.39 -11.16
C ARG A 144 7.06 -16.99 -11.65
N LYS A 145 5.77 -16.65 -11.54
CA LYS A 145 5.28 -15.29 -11.79
C LYS A 145 5.76 -14.40 -10.64
N SER A 146 6.39 -13.29 -11.00
CA SER A 146 6.84 -12.20 -10.12
C SER A 146 5.79 -11.84 -9.08
N ALA A 147 6.20 -11.58 -7.84
CA ALA A 147 5.31 -11.26 -6.72
C ALA A 147 4.62 -9.88 -6.80
N LEU A 148 4.63 -9.21 -7.97
CA LEU A 148 3.77 -8.06 -8.24
C LEU A 148 2.54 -8.51 -9.04
N PRO A 149 1.33 -8.09 -8.63
CA PRO A 149 0.11 -8.30 -9.42
C PRO A 149 0.05 -7.46 -10.71
N PHE A 150 1.13 -6.74 -11.06
CA PHE A 150 1.18 -5.84 -12.22
C PHE A 150 2.52 -6.00 -12.95
N ASP A 151 2.46 -6.07 -14.28
CA ASP A 151 3.61 -5.97 -15.16
C ASP A 151 4.10 -4.50 -15.10
N VAL A 152 5.20 -4.25 -14.39
CA VAL A 152 5.69 -2.88 -14.13
C VAL A 152 6.80 -2.56 -15.14
N PRO A 153 6.58 -1.61 -16.08
CA PRO A 153 7.63 -1.16 -16.99
C PRO A 153 8.85 -0.66 -16.22
N GLU A 154 10.06 -0.84 -16.75
CA GLU A 154 11.34 -0.43 -16.10
C GLU A 154 11.34 1.04 -15.65
N ASN A 155 10.62 1.92 -16.37
CA ASN A 155 10.45 3.33 -16.02
C ASN A 155 9.66 3.58 -14.72
N ARG A 156 9.07 2.53 -14.13
CA ARG A 156 8.28 2.54 -12.89
C ARG A 156 8.94 1.69 -11.78
N LEU A 157 10.23 1.41 -11.90
CA LEU A 157 10.98 0.80 -10.80
C LEU A 157 11.47 1.87 -9.81
N PRO A 158 11.37 1.62 -8.50
CA PRO A 158 11.97 2.49 -7.51
C PRO A 158 13.49 2.47 -7.66
N ARG A 159 14.15 3.62 -7.56
CA ARG A 159 15.60 3.70 -7.69
C ARG A 159 16.19 4.85 -6.91
N LEU A 160 17.40 4.64 -6.37
CA LEU A 160 18.18 5.72 -5.80
C LEU A 160 18.77 6.58 -6.93
N LEU A 161 18.62 7.89 -6.78
CA LEU A 161 19.21 8.85 -7.71
C LEU A 161 20.62 9.22 -7.24
N PRO A 162 21.54 9.56 -8.15
CA PRO A 162 22.84 10.13 -7.79
C PRO A 162 22.62 11.37 -6.91
N SER A 163 22.99 11.28 -5.63
CA SER A 163 22.72 12.30 -4.62
C SER A 163 23.76 12.23 -3.51
N ASN A 164 23.75 13.21 -2.60
CA ASN A 164 24.64 13.25 -1.45
C ASN A 164 24.52 11.95 -0.63
N PRO A 165 25.62 11.25 -0.31
CA PRO A 165 25.57 10.01 0.46
C PRO A 165 25.01 10.17 1.88
N ALA A 166 25.02 11.38 2.44
CA ALA A 166 24.38 11.69 3.72
C ALA A 166 22.86 11.95 3.61
N HIS A 167 22.36 12.21 2.40
CA HIS A 167 20.96 12.56 2.13
C HIS A 167 20.47 11.89 0.83
N PRO A 168 20.19 10.58 0.85
CA PRO A 168 19.76 9.85 -0.33
C PRO A 168 18.45 10.41 -0.91
N THR A 169 18.41 10.50 -2.24
CA THR A 169 17.21 10.85 -2.99
C THR A 169 16.65 9.62 -3.70
N LEU A 170 15.44 9.21 -3.34
CA LEU A 170 14.76 8.06 -3.90
C LEU A 170 13.69 8.48 -4.92
N PHE A 171 13.78 7.97 -6.15
CA PHE A 171 12.67 8.01 -7.09
C PHE A 171 11.73 6.85 -6.80
N LEU A 172 10.47 7.16 -6.45
CA LEU A 172 9.47 6.21 -5.97
C LEU A 172 8.15 6.33 -6.76
N PRO A 173 7.99 5.59 -7.86
CA PRO A 173 6.77 5.58 -8.66
C PRO A 173 5.67 4.74 -8.00
N VAL A 174 4.96 5.34 -7.04
CA VAL A 174 3.83 4.67 -6.37
C VAL A 174 2.59 4.56 -7.28
N PRO A 175 1.76 3.52 -7.12
CA PRO A 175 0.51 3.34 -7.87
C PRO A 175 -0.48 4.51 -7.81
N ASP A 176 -0.57 5.19 -6.67
CA ASP A 176 -1.43 6.35 -6.45
C ASP A 176 -0.68 7.47 -5.72
N PRO A 177 -0.10 8.46 -6.43
CA PRO A 177 0.64 9.55 -5.82
C PRO A 177 -0.17 10.38 -4.81
N THR A 178 -1.49 10.43 -4.98
CA THR A 178 -2.36 11.29 -4.16
C THR A 178 -2.47 10.81 -2.71
N SER A 179 -2.31 9.51 -2.45
CA SER A 179 -2.42 8.93 -1.10
C SER A 179 -1.10 8.70 -0.37
N PHE A 180 0.05 8.89 -1.04
CA PHE A 180 1.37 8.62 -0.42
C PHE A 180 1.61 9.47 0.84
N HIS A 181 1.26 10.75 0.82
CA HIS A 181 1.46 11.64 1.96
C HIS A 181 0.73 11.15 3.24
N LEU A 182 -0.42 10.49 3.08
CA LEU A 182 -1.17 9.89 4.18
C LEU A 182 -0.46 8.67 4.76
N LEU A 183 0.19 7.88 3.89
CA LEU A 183 1.01 6.75 4.32
C LEU A 183 2.28 7.22 5.02
N ALA A 184 2.92 8.28 4.52
CA ALA A 184 4.05 8.91 5.21
C ALA A 184 3.62 9.41 6.59
N HIS A 185 2.49 10.12 6.71
CA HIS A 185 1.95 10.55 7.99
C HIS A 185 1.66 9.35 8.92
N TRP A 186 1.07 8.27 8.39
CA TRP A 186 0.85 7.05 9.16
C TRP A 186 2.16 6.39 9.63
N MET A 187 3.22 6.39 8.82
CA MET A 187 4.53 5.87 9.24
C MET A 187 5.15 6.68 10.38
N TYR A 188 4.84 7.97 10.48
CA TYR A 188 5.29 8.83 11.58
C TYR A 188 4.46 8.63 12.83
N PHE A 189 3.14 8.65 12.72
CA PHE A 189 2.28 8.75 13.90
C PHE A 189 1.60 7.43 14.28
N GLY A 190 1.57 6.44 13.39
CA GLY A 190 0.86 5.17 13.57
C GLY A 190 -0.67 5.27 13.53
N HIS A 191 -1.23 6.48 13.45
CA HIS A 191 -2.67 6.72 13.50
C HIS A 191 -3.31 6.64 12.11
N THR A 192 -4.46 5.96 12.01
CA THR A 192 -5.23 5.82 10.76
C THR A 192 -6.38 6.82 10.63
N ARG A 193 -6.60 7.68 11.63
CA ARG A 193 -7.69 8.67 11.64
C ARG A 193 -7.65 9.58 10.41
N TYR A 194 -6.48 10.11 10.09
CA TYR A 194 -6.33 11.02 8.96
C TYR A 194 -6.60 10.34 7.61
N ILE A 195 -6.25 9.05 7.48
CA ILE A 195 -6.62 8.24 6.31
C ILE A 195 -8.14 8.07 6.23
N ALA A 196 -8.79 7.74 7.36
CA ALA A 196 -10.24 7.58 7.44
C ALA A 196 -10.97 8.86 6.98
N ASP A 197 -10.58 10.01 7.53
CA ASP A 197 -11.18 11.29 7.20
C ASP A 197 -11.04 11.63 5.71
N CYS A 198 -9.89 11.32 5.10
CA CYS A 198 -9.67 11.55 3.68
C CYS A 198 -10.47 10.58 2.79
N LEU A 199 -10.67 9.34 3.23
CA LEU A 199 -11.54 8.37 2.55
C LEU A 199 -13.02 8.79 2.64
N ASP A 200 -13.49 9.19 3.83
CA ASP A 200 -14.88 9.62 4.05
C ASP A 200 -15.21 10.89 3.24
N ARG A 201 -14.23 11.79 3.07
CA ARG A 201 -14.37 13.01 2.24
C ARG A 201 -14.19 12.78 0.73
N GLY A 202 -13.82 11.57 0.33
CA GLY A 202 -13.49 11.24 -1.07
C GLY A 202 -12.28 11.99 -1.63
N ILE A 203 -11.34 12.41 -0.76
CA ILE A 203 -10.08 13.04 -1.17
C ILE A 203 -9.16 12.00 -1.82
N ILE A 204 -9.16 10.79 -1.27
CA ILE A 204 -8.45 9.63 -1.80
C ILE A 204 -9.42 8.48 -2.06
N GLN A 205 -9.00 7.55 -2.92
CA GLN A 205 -9.77 6.36 -3.24
C GLN A 205 -9.17 5.13 -2.55
N LEU A 206 -10.03 4.28 -1.98
CA LEU A 206 -9.62 3.04 -1.33
C LEU A 206 -8.73 2.14 -2.23
N PRO A 207 -9.04 1.91 -3.51
CA PRO A 207 -8.17 1.09 -4.36
C PRO A 207 -6.76 1.69 -4.54
N GLY A 208 -6.64 3.02 -4.56
CA GLY A 208 -5.36 3.71 -4.71
C GLY A 208 -4.45 3.51 -3.52
N ILE A 209 -4.95 3.83 -2.32
CA ILE A 209 -4.17 3.64 -1.08
C ILE A 209 -3.85 2.17 -0.80
N SER A 210 -4.79 1.24 -1.08
CA SER A 210 -4.55 -0.20 -0.93
C SER A 210 -3.44 -0.71 -1.85
N ARG A 211 -3.37 -0.23 -3.10
CA ARG A 211 -2.27 -0.56 -4.01
C ARG A 211 -0.93 -0.02 -3.50
N ASN A 212 -0.91 1.19 -2.95
CA ASN A 212 0.30 1.74 -2.33
C ASN A 212 0.77 0.94 -1.11
N VAL A 213 -0.15 0.52 -0.24
CA VAL A 213 0.15 -0.34 0.92
C VAL A 213 0.80 -1.65 0.46
N ALA A 214 0.23 -2.30 -0.56
CA ALA A 214 0.77 -3.53 -1.13
C ALA A 214 2.15 -3.31 -1.77
N TYR A 215 2.28 -2.24 -2.56
CA TYR A 215 3.50 -1.85 -3.27
C TYR A 215 4.66 -1.58 -2.30
N LEU A 216 4.44 -0.79 -1.25
CA LEU A 216 5.44 -0.47 -0.24
C LEU A 216 5.69 -1.63 0.74
N GLY A 217 4.88 -2.69 0.68
CA GLY A 217 4.96 -3.82 1.59
C GLY A 217 4.67 -3.46 3.05
N LEU A 218 3.78 -2.50 3.29
CA LEU A 218 3.45 -2.07 4.65
C LEU A 218 2.74 -3.20 5.42
N SER A 219 2.87 -3.17 6.75
CA SER A 219 2.31 -4.20 7.62
C SER A 219 0.80 -4.35 7.42
N ASP A 220 0.39 -5.58 7.10
CA ASP A 220 -1.01 -5.92 6.91
C ASP A 220 -1.80 -5.87 8.22
N GLU A 221 -1.15 -6.11 9.35
CA GLU A 221 -1.79 -6.07 10.68
C GLU A 221 -2.19 -4.68 11.13
N ALA A 222 -1.55 -3.64 10.60
CA ALA A 222 -1.83 -2.25 10.95
C ALA A 222 -2.72 -1.58 9.90
N VAL A 223 -2.12 -1.01 8.86
CA VAL A 223 -2.84 -0.22 7.86
C VAL A 223 -3.71 -1.10 6.94
N GLY A 224 -3.25 -2.30 6.59
CA GLY A 224 -4.02 -3.23 5.73
C GLY A 224 -5.34 -3.66 6.37
N LYS A 225 -5.29 -4.11 7.62
CA LYS A 225 -6.45 -4.49 8.44
C LYS A 225 -7.42 -3.33 8.65
N PHE A 226 -6.89 -2.13 8.88
CA PHE A 226 -7.69 -0.91 8.94
C PHE A 226 -8.45 -0.67 7.63
N LEU A 227 -7.78 -0.71 6.47
CA LEU A 227 -8.42 -0.47 5.18
C LEU A 227 -9.52 -1.49 4.87
N ARG A 228 -9.28 -2.79 5.14
CA ARG A 228 -10.30 -3.84 4.99
C ARG A 228 -11.51 -3.64 5.91
N ARG A 229 -11.26 -3.24 7.15
CA ARG A 229 -12.34 -2.91 8.09
C ARG A 229 -13.13 -1.71 7.59
N TRP A 230 -12.45 -0.64 7.19
CA TRP A 230 -13.09 0.57 6.68
C TRP A 230 -13.95 0.26 5.44
N GLU A 231 -13.46 -0.56 4.52
CA GLU A 231 -14.19 -1.00 3.32
C GLU A 231 -15.49 -1.74 3.68
N ARG A 232 -15.40 -2.71 4.60
CA ARG A 232 -16.57 -3.45 5.06
C ARG A 232 -17.60 -2.53 5.71
N ASP A 233 -17.14 -1.63 6.57
CA ASP A 233 -18.01 -0.68 7.26
C ASP A 233 -18.64 0.31 6.26
N TRP A 234 -17.89 0.79 5.27
CA TRP A 234 -18.38 1.62 4.17
C TRP A 234 -19.45 0.90 3.34
N ARG A 235 -19.20 -0.36 2.95
CA ARG A 235 -20.17 -1.18 2.20
C ARG A 235 -21.45 -1.38 2.99
N ASN A 236 -21.38 -1.68 4.29
CA ASN A 236 -22.57 -1.85 5.13
C ASN A 236 -23.41 -0.57 5.24
N ARG A 237 -22.78 0.62 5.19
CA ARG A 237 -23.48 1.92 5.23
C ARG A 237 -24.19 2.28 3.93
N HIS A 238 -23.62 1.91 2.78
CA HIS A 238 -24.12 2.33 1.46
C HIS A 238 -24.91 1.24 0.73
N PHE A 239 -24.64 -0.02 1.05
CA PHE A 239 -25.29 -1.21 0.52
C PHE A 239 -25.67 -2.12 1.70
N PRO A 240 -26.63 -1.71 2.54
CA PRO A 240 -27.11 -2.60 3.59
C PRO A 240 -27.58 -3.89 2.94
N PRO A 241 -27.25 -5.07 3.51
CA PRO A 241 -27.78 -6.32 2.99
C PRO A 241 -29.31 -6.19 2.97
N SER A 242 -29.89 -6.34 1.78
CA SER A 242 -31.34 -6.36 1.60
C SER A 242 -31.91 -7.30 2.63
N SER A 243 -32.76 -6.77 3.51
CA SER A 243 -33.41 -7.54 4.58
C SER A 243 -34.00 -8.81 3.95
N PRO A 244 -33.61 -10.02 4.41
CA PRO A 244 -34.24 -11.25 3.94
C PRO A 244 -35.71 -11.39 4.38
N TYR A 245 -36.26 -10.39 5.09
CA TYR A 245 -37.64 -10.34 5.55
C TYR A 245 -38.40 -9.16 4.92
N THR A 246 -38.67 -9.27 3.62
CA THR A 246 -39.81 -8.58 2.98
C THR A 246 -40.47 -9.55 2.02
N ASN A 247 -41.05 -10.61 2.57
CA ASN A 247 -42.13 -11.34 1.91
C ASN A 247 -43.20 -11.67 2.95
N GLU A 248 -43.92 -10.63 3.37
CA GLU A 248 -45.15 -10.82 4.13
C GLU A 248 -46.13 -9.69 3.82
N SER A 249 -47.27 -10.14 3.27
CA SER A 249 -48.58 -9.51 3.15
C SER A 249 -48.80 -8.44 2.05
N SER A 250 -49.30 -8.92 0.91
CA SER A 250 -50.49 -8.30 0.29
C SER A 250 -51.60 -9.34 0.35
N ASP A 251 -52.38 -9.27 1.43
CA ASP A 251 -53.62 -10.00 1.60
C ASP A 251 -54.59 -9.59 0.46
N SER A 252 -54.91 -10.53 -0.43
CA SER A 252 -56.13 -10.48 -1.23
C SER A 252 -56.78 -11.84 -1.11
N GLU A 253 -57.76 -11.86 -0.22
CA GLU A 253 -58.65 -12.95 0.11
C GLU A 253 -59.52 -13.28 -1.12
N ASP A 254 -59.82 -14.57 -1.31
CA ASP A 254 -60.90 -15.17 -2.12
C ASP A 254 -60.54 -15.99 -3.39
N SER A 255 -60.58 -17.32 -3.25
CA SER A 255 -61.57 -18.17 -3.92
C SER A 255 -61.22 -19.64 -3.66
N ALA A 256 -62.05 -20.26 -2.83
CA ALA A 256 -62.13 -21.71 -2.64
C ALA A 256 -62.51 -22.40 -3.95
N TRP A 257 -61.85 -23.50 -4.33
CA TRP A 257 -62.47 -24.75 -4.79
C TRP A 257 -61.49 -25.92 -4.63
N SER A 258 -62.07 -26.98 -4.07
CA SER A 258 -61.56 -28.31 -3.78
C SER A 258 -61.16 -29.09 -5.03
N SER A 259 -60.14 -29.96 -4.95
CA SER A 259 -60.26 -31.32 -5.48
C SER A 259 -59.20 -32.24 -4.87
N ASP A 260 -59.70 -33.31 -4.27
CA ASP A 260 -58.99 -34.53 -3.88
C ASP A 260 -58.10 -35.05 -5.02
N ASP A 261 -56.98 -35.66 -4.67
CA ASP A 261 -56.68 -37.01 -5.15
C ASP A 261 -55.64 -37.66 -4.22
N ASP A 262 -56.14 -38.68 -3.53
CA ASP A 262 -55.40 -39.70 -2.81
C ASP A 262 -54.42 -40.43 -3.74
N MET A 263 -53.24 -40.79 -3.24
CA MET A 263 -52.67 -42.14 -3.43
C MET A 263 -51.67 -42.45 -2.32
N ASP A 264 -52.14 -43.32 -1.43
CA ASP A 264 -51.37 -44.23 -0.58
C ASP A 264 -50.36 -45.04 -1.40
N VAL A 265 -49.23 -45.39 -0.76
CA VAL A 265 -48.63 -46.74 -0.65
C VAL A 265 -47.22 -46.60 -0.06
N ASP A 266 -47.11 -46.92 1.24
CA ASP A 266 -46.31 -48.01 1.83
C ASP A 266 -44.95 -48.37 1.18
N ASP A 267 -43.88 -48.76 1.88
CA ASP A 267 -43.60 -49.05 3.29
C ASP A 267 -42.08 -49.36 3.37
N GLU A 268 -41.51 -49.32 4.57
CA GLU A 268 -40.36 -50.15 5.04
C GLU A 268 -38.97 -50.03 4.35
N GLU A 269 -37.83 -50.13 5.03
CA GLU A 269 -37.49 -50.43 6.41
C GLU A 269 -36.04 -49.97 6.65
N SER A 270 -35.81 -49.48 7.86
CA SER A 270 -34.58 -49.45 8.66
C SER A 270 -33.26 -50.00 8.09
N ARG A 271 -32.17 -49.27 8.39
CA ARG A 271 -31.19 -49.76 9.39
C ARG A 271 -30.28 -48.65 9.93
N ARG A 272 -30.59 -48.24 11.17
CA ARG A 272 -29.68 -47.63 12.13
C ARG A 272 -28.62 -48.66 12.56
N GLY A 273 -27.36 -48.23 12.63
CA GLY A 273 -26.28 -48.94 13.31
C GLY A 273 -25.45 -47.96 14.14
N ARG A 274 -25.64 -48.01 15.47
CA ARG A 274 -24.95 -47.25 16.52
C ARG A 274 -23.96 -48.19 17.21
N THR A 275 -22.69 -47.83 17.38
CA THR A 275 -21.91 -48.32 18.53
C THR A 275 -20.79 -47.35 18.96
N THR A 276 -20.98 -46.91 20.20
CA THR A 276 -20.04 -46.43 21.22
C THR A 276 -18.73 -47.23 21.30
N THR A 277 -17.59 -46.54 21.49
CA THR A 277 -16.34 -47.18 21.94
C THR A 277 -15.89 -46.57 23.27
N THR A 278 -15.63 -47.47 24.21
CA THR A 278 -15.29 -47.24 25.61
C THR A 278 -13.79 -47.14 25.84
N ARG A 279 -13.44 -46.36 26.87
CA ARG A 279 -12.11 -46.17 27.44
C ARG A 279 -11.70 -47.41 28.26
N LYS A 280 -10.43 -47.83 28.20
CA LYS A 280 -9.80 -48.69 29.22
C LYS A 280 -8.51 -48.05 29.73
N LEU A 281 -8.42 -47.94 31.06
CA LEU A 281 -7.18 -47.79 31.81
C LEU A 281 -6.44 -49.13 31.83
N SER A 282 -5.11 -49.06 31.84
CA SER A 282 -4.25 -50.12 32.36
C SER A 282 -3.13 -49.51 33.21
N ARG A 283 -2.84 -50.27 34.28
CA ARG A 283 -1.97 -50.03 35.44
C ARG A 283 -0.63 -49.39 35.17
#